data_AF-A0A973W7J7-F1
#
_entry.id   AF-A0A973W7J7-F1
#
_cell.length_a   1.000
_cell.length_b   1.000
_cell.length_c   1.000
_cell.angle_alpha   90.00
_cell.angle_beta   90.00
_cell.angle_gamma   90.00
#
_symmetry.space_group_name_H-M   'P 1'
#
loop_
_entity.id
_entity.type
_entity.pdbx_description
1 polymer ?
#
loop_
_entity_poly.entity_id
_entity_poly.type
_entity_poly.pdbx_seq_one_letter_code
_entity_poly.pdbx_strand_id
1 'polypeptide(L)'
;MSEQMHPAAPHHLPFFIPGADGADTLMVVMGIFLVATVFWVGTLYWKLHSLPERMAHKSQKLQFEIVAVLGLISLFTHMHIFWVAGLLLALIDLPDFGTPMRSIADSVERIADAKPGAPAAEPEAVSGGSPDVRTPAKQEVHNHA
;
A
#
# COMPACT_ATOMS: atom_id res chain seq x y z
N MET A 1 -65.22 -17.98 -11.52
CA MET A 1 -65.96 -16.74 -11.84
C MET A 1 -64.93 -15.65 -12.00
N SER A 2 -64.69 -15.19 -13.22
CA SER A 2 -63.84 -14.03 -13.48
C SER A 2 -64.62 -12.78 -13.10
N GLU A 3 -64.19 -12.06 -12.06
CA GLU A 3 -64.75 -10.74 -11.76
C GLU A 3 -64.54 -9.84 -12.97
N GLN A 4 -65.65 -9.34 -13.55
CA GLN A 4 -65.58 -8.33 -14.59
C GLN A 4 -64.96 -7.07 -13.98
N MET A 5 -63.76 -6.72 -14.46
CA MET A 5 -63.11 -5.47 -14.06
C MET A 5 -64.06 -4.30 -14.31
N HIS A 6 -64.20 -3.43 -13.32
CA HIS A 6 -65.07 -2.27 -13.38
C HIS A 6 -64.72 -1.42 -14.62
N PRO A 7 -65.69 -0.95 -15.43
CA PRO A 7 -65.40 -0.24 -16.69
C PRO A 7 -64.64 1.09 -16.50
N ALA A 8 -64.65 1.65 -15.28
CA ALA A 8 -63.83 2.81 -14.90
C ALA A 8 -62.44 2.44 -14.35
N ALA A 9 -62.09 1.14 -14.25
CA ALA A 9 -60.79 0.70 -13.77
C ALA A 9 -59.70 1.01 -14.81
N PRO A 10 -58.56 1.60 -14.40
CA PRO A 10 -57.44 1.82 -15.29
C PRO A 10 -56.95 0.49 -15.89
N HIS A 11 -56.80 0.43 -17.21
CA HIS A 11 -56.28 -0.76 -17.90
C HIS A 11 -54.80 -1.04 -17.62
N HIS A 12 -54.07 -0.07 -17.07
CA HIS A 12 -52.68 -0.23 -16.63
C HIS A 12 -52.46 0.52 -15.32
N LEU A 13 -51.80 -0.14 -14.37
CA LEU A 13 -51.24 0.53 -13.20
C LEU A 13 -49.84 1.04 -13.56
N PRO A 14 -49.42 2.18 -13.00
CA PRO A 14 -48.06 2.66 -13.19
C PRO A 14 -47.05 1.70 -12.54
N PHE A 15 -45.85 1.63 -13.10
CA PHE A 15 -44.83 0.62 -12.76
C PHE A 15 -44.37 0.61 -11.29
N PHE A 16 -44.59 1.71 -10.55
CA PHE A 16 -44.21 1.86 -9.15
C PHE A 16 -45.27 1.37 -8.16
N ILE A 17 -46.43 0.90 -8.63
CA ILE A 17 -47.48 0.29 -7.82
C ILE A 17 -47.38 -1.24 -7.94
N PRO A 18 -47.49 -1.99 -6.83
CA PRO A 18 -47.53 -3.45 -6.88
C PRO A 18 -48.65 -3.98 -7.78
N GLY A 19 -48.35 -5.04 -8.53
CA GLY A 19 -49.31 -5.71 -9.41
C GLY A 19 -50.37 -6.50 -8.63
N ALA A 20 -51.47 -6.82 -9.32
CA ALA A 20 -52.54 -7.66 -8.74
C ALA A 20 -52.10 -9.11 -8.46
N ASP A 21 -50.99 -9.54 -9.05
CA ASP A 21 -50.26 -10.78 -8.77
C ASP A 21 -49.39 -10.70 -7.51
N GLY A 22 -49.34 -9.54 -6.85
CA GLY A 22 -48.56 -9.28 -5.64
C GLY A 22 -47.10 -8.94 -5.90
N ALA A 23 -46.66 -8.87 -7.16
CA ALA A 23 -45.30 -8.50 -7.51
C ALA A 23 -45.08 -6.99 -7.36
N ASP A 24 -44.11 -6.60 -6.54
CA ASP A 24 -43.67 -5.21 -6.40
C ASP A 24 -42.30 -5.04 -7.07
N THR A 25 -42.31 -4.43 -8.26
CA THR A 25 -41.11 -4.19 -9.06
C THR A 25 -40.10 -3.31 -8.31
N LEU A 26 -40.57 -2.29 -7.58
CA LEU A 26 -39.67 -1.41 -6.83
C LEU A 26 -39.05 -2.14 -5.63
N MET A 27 -39.82 -2.98 -4.94
CA MET A 27 -39.27 -3.80 -3.85
C MET A 27 -38.15 -4.72 -4.36
N VAL A 28 -38.34 -5.36 -5.52
CA VAL A 28 -37.31 -6.23 -6.12
C VAL A 28 -36.07 -5.43 -6.52
N VAL A 29 -36.25 -4.30 -7.22
CA VAL A 29 -35.13 -3.43 -7.62
C VAL A 29 -34.37 -2.92 -6.39
N MET A 30 -35.09 -2.48 -5.35
CA MET A 30 -34.49 -2.01 -4.11
C MET A 30 -33.73 -3.13 -3.38
N GLY A 31 -34.26 -4.35 -3.39
CA GLY A 31 -33.58 -5.52 -2.83
C GLY A 31 -32.25 -5.80 -3.54
N ILE A 32 -32.24 -5.79 -4.88
CA ILE A 32 -31.02 -5.96 -5.68
C ILE A 32 -30.04 -4.81 -5.41
N PHE A 33 -30.54 -3.57 -5.39
CA PHE A 33 -29.74 -2.38 -5.11
C PHE A 33 -29.09 -2.43 -3.72
N LEU A 34 -29.84 -2.85 -2.69
CA LEU A 34 -29.32 -3.01 -1.34
C LEU A 34 -28.19 -4.03 -1.31
N VAL A 35 -28.40 -5.20 -1.93
CA VAL A 35 -27.37 -6.25 -2.00
C VAL A 35 -26.11 -5.73 -2.70
N ALA A 36 -26.26 -5.08 -3.86
CA ALA A 36 -25.14 -4.48 -4.58
C ALA A 36 -24.40 -3.43 -3.74
N THR A 37 -25.14 -2.58 -3.02
CA THR A 37 -24.59 -1.55 -2.15
C THR A 37 -23.82 -2.15 -0.97
N VAL A 38 -24.33 -3.21 -0.35
CA VAL A 38 -23.64 -3.91 0.74
C VAL A 38 -22.31 -4.49 0.25
N PHE A 39 -22.29 -5.14 -0.92
CA PHE A 39 -21.04 -5.64 -1.50
C PHE A 39 -20.07 -4.49 -1.87
N TRP A 40 -20.58 -3.41 -2.43
CA TRP A 40 -19.78 -2.22 -2.75
C TRP A 40 -19.14 -1.62 -1.50
N VAL A 41 -19.93 -1.35 -0.47
CA VAL A 41 -19.45 -0.74 0.78
C VAL A 41 -18.54 -1.71 1.52
N GLY A 42 -18.87 -3.01 1.56
CA GLY A 42 -18.03 -4.03 2.18
C GLY A 42 -16.65 -4.15 1.53
N THR A 43 -16.60 -4.15 0.20
CA THR A 43 -15.32 -4.15 -0.53
C THR A 43 -14.54 -2.85 -0.34
N LEU A 44 -15.21 -1.70 -0.32
CA LEU A 44 -14.59 -0.41 -0.01
C LEU A 44 -14.02 -0.38 1.40
N TYR A 45 -14.73 -0.92 2.38
CA TYR A 45 -14.29 -1.02 3.77
C TYR A 45 -12.99 -1.82 3.89
N TRP A 46 -12.93 -3.03 3.32
CA TRP A 46 -11.69 -3.82 3.33
C TRP A 46 -10.54 -3.13 2.59
N LYS A 47 -10.85 -2.43 1.50
CA LYS A 47 -9.85 -1.65 0.77
C LYS A 47 -9.28 -0.49 1.59
N LEU A 48 -10.14 0.24 2.30
CA LEU A 48 -9.72 1.36 3.17
C LEU A 48 -8.93 0.85 4.38
N HIS A 49 -9.33 -0.30 4.93
CA HIS A 49 -8.67 -0.91 6.09
C HIS A 49 -7.24 -1.35 5.79
N SER A 50 -6.96 -1.78 4.56
CA SER A 50 -5.61 -2.16 4.11
C SER A 50 -4.74 -0.98 3.63
N LEU A 51 -5.23 0.27 3.68
CA LEU A 51 -4.44 1.45 3.29
C LEU A 51 -3.20 1.68 4.16
N PRO A 52 -3.26 1.61 5.50
CA PRO A 52 -2.09 1.81 6.36
C PRO A 52 -0.95 0.85 6.00
N GLU A 53 -1.30 -0.43 5.78
CA GLU A 53 -0.36 -1.48 5.37
C GLU A 53 0.33 -1.14 4.04
N ARG A 54 -0.45 -0.78 3.01
CA ARG A 54 0.06 -0.39 1.68
C ARG A 54 0.97 0.83 1.70
N MET A 55 0.74 1.75 2.64
CA MET A 55 1.58 2.94 2.81
C MET A 55 2.88 2.62 3.54
N ALA A 56 2.81 1.82 4.60
CA ALA A 56 3.98 1.42 5.39
C ALA A 56 4.94 0.48 4.62
N HIS A 57 4.47 -0.20 3.57
CA HIS A 57 5.31 -1.03 2.69
C HIS A 57 6.46 -0.27 2.01
N LYS A 58 6.36 1.05 1.84
CA LYS A 58 7.46 1.86 1.28
C LYS A 58 8.55 2.19 2.31
N SER A 59 8.31 1.86 3.57
CA SER A 59 9.20 2.16 4.68
C SER A 59 9.93 0.90 5.19
N GLN A 60 10.60 1.04 6.33
CA GLN A 60 11.38 -0.01 6.99
C GLN A 60 10.51 -1.21 7.38
N LYS A 61 11.14 -2.41 7.37
CA LYS A 61 10.49 -3.70 7.72
C LYS A 61 9.75 -3.66 9.06
N LEU A 62 10.32 -2.95 10.04
CA LEU A 62 9.74 -2.82 11.39
C LEU A 62 8.48 -1.93 11.40
N GLN A 63 8.49 -0.81 10.67
CA GLN A 63 7.32 0.07 10.58
C GLN A 63 6.16 -0.63 9.88
N PHE A 64 6.45 -1.38 8.82
CA PHE A 64 5.48 -2.22 8.14
C PHE A 64 4.82 -3.24 9.09
N GLU A 65 5.62 -4.00 9.84
CA GLU A 65 5.12 -5.00 10.79
C GLU A 65 4.20 -4.39 11.85
N ILE A 66 4.60 -3.27 12.46
CA ILE A 66 3.80 -2.58 13.48
C ILE A 66 2.45 -2.12 12.89
N VAL A 67 2.48 -1.46 11.72
CA VAL A 67 1.26 -0.96 11.07
C VAL A 67 0.33 -2.11 10.66
N ALA A 68 0.88 -3.23 10.18
CA ALA A 68 0.10 -4.42 9.84
C ALA A 68 -0.59 -5.03 11.07
N VAL A 69 0.10 -5.12 12.21
CA VAL A 69 -0.47 -5.63 13.47
C VAL A 69 -1.57 -4.69 13.99
N LEU A 70 -1.36 -3.37 13.95
CA LEU A 70 -2.38 -2.36 14.31
C LEU A 70 -3.64 -2.48 13.45
N GLY A 71 -3.46 -2.67 12.13
CA GLY A 71 -4.55 -2.96 11.20
C GLY A 71 -5.31 -4.23 11.58
N LEU A 72 -4.60 -5.33 11.84
CA LEU A 72 -5.22 -6.60 12.22
C LEU A 72 -6.01 -6.48 13.54
N ILE A 73 -5.44 -5.84 14.57
CA ILE A 73 -6.13 -5.61 15.84
C ILE A 73 -7.37 -4.76 15.61
N SER A 74 -7.29 -3.70 14.81
CA SER A 74 -8.44 -2.86 14.48
C SER A 74 -9.56 -3.64 13.80
N LEU A 75 -9.21 -4.56 12.89
CA LEU A 75 -10.19 -5.40 12.17
C LEU A 75 -10.86 -6.41 13.10
N PHE A 76 -10.09 -7.06 13.96
CA PHE A 76 -10.61 -8.06 14.90
C PHE A 76 -11.49 -7.41 15.99
N THR A 77 -11.02 -6.30 16.55
CA THR A 77 -11.69 -5.62 17.68
C THR A 77 -12.77 -4.63 17.24
N HIS A 78 -12.85 -4.28 15.97
CA HIS A 78 -13.67 -3.17 15.44
C HIS A 78 -13.37 -1.81 16.09
N MET A 79 -12.22 -1.66 16.75
CA MET A 79 -11.80 -0.37 17.29
C MET A 79 -11.02 0.42 16.23
N HIS A 80 -11.66 1.44 15.66
CA HIS A 80 -11.07 2.28 14.61
C HIS A 80 -9.87 3.10 15.07
N ILE A 81 -9.69 3.31 16.37
CA ILE A 81 -8.54 4.05 16.91
C ILE A 81 -7.21 3.42 16.50
N PHE A 82 -7.13 2.09 16.43
CA PHE A 82 -5.93 1.39 16.01
C PHE A 82 -5.66 1.53 14.52
N TRP A 83 -6.70 1.54 13.68
CA TRP A 83 -6.55 1.82 12.25
C TRP A 83 -6.09 3.26 12.01
N VAL A 84 -6.68 4.24 12.71
CA VAL A 84 -6.26 5.65 12.64
C VAL A 84 -4.81 5.81 13.12
N ALA A 85 -4.43 5.17 14.23
CA ALA A 85 -3.05 5.18 14.71
C ALA A 85 -2.08 4.57 13.70
N GLY A 86 -2.44 3.44 13.08
CA GLY A 86 -1.67 2.82 12.00
C GLY A 86 -1.53 3.72 10.79
N LEU A 87 -2.59 4.44 10.39
CA LEU A 87 -2.57 5.40 9.29
C LEU A 87 -1.65 6.59 9.60
N LEU A 88 -1.76 7.17 10.80
CA LEU A 88 -0.89 8.27 11.25
C LEU A 88 0.57 7.82 11.30
N LEU A 89 0.82 6.60 11.80
CA LEU A 89 2.16 6.03 11.85
C LEU A 89 2.72 5.77 10.45
N ALA A 90 1.90 5.33 9.50
CA ALA A 90 2.31 5.10 8.12
C ALA A 90 2.53 6.40 7.32
N LEU A 91 1.97 7.53 7.78
CA LEU A 91 2.14 8.84 7.15
C LEU A 91 3.46 9.52 7.56
N ILE A 92 4.02 9.14 8.70
CA ILE A 92 5.29 9.68 9.21
C ILE A 92 6.40 8.68 8.87
N ASP A 93 7.47 9.14 8.24
CA ASP A 93 8.64 8.31 8.00
C ASP A 93 9.45 8.17 9.30
N LEU A 94 9.50 6.95 9.85
CA LEU A 94 10.35 6.66 11.00
C LEU A 94 11.80 6.38 10.55
N PRO A 95 12.82 6.93 11.23
CA PRO A 95 14.20 6.62 10.90
C PRO A 95 14.52 5.13 11.10
N ASP A 96 15.48 4.62 10.32
CA ASP A 96 16.01 3.28 10.53
C ASP A 96 16.95 3.23 11.75
N PHE A 97 16.42 2.74 12.87
CA PHE A 97 17.18 2.55 14.10
C PHE A 97 17.93 1.20 14.15
N GLY A 98 17.64 0.26 13.24
CA GLY A 98 18.25 -1.06 13.23
C GLY A 98 19.67 -1.07 12.67
N THR A 99 19.87 -0.38 11.55
CA THR A 99 21.17 -0.31 10.88
C THR A 99 22.27 0.27 11.77
N PRO A 100 22.08 1.41 12.48
CA PRO A 100 23.07 1.94 13.40
C PRO A 100 23.40 0.97 14.54
N MET A 101 22.40 0.36 15.17
CA MET A 101 22.66 -0.58 16.28
C MET A 101 23.44 -1.81 15.83
N ARG A 102 23.15 -2.34 14.63
CA ARG A 102 23.90 -3.45 14.06
C ARG A 102 25.35 -3.07 13.76
N SER A 103 25.58 -1.87 13.23
CA SER A 103 26.94 -1.37 13.00
C SER A 103 27.77 -1.25 14.29
N ILE A 104 27.12 -0.88 15.41
CA ILE A 104 27.78 -0.81 16.72
C ILE A 104 28.14 -2.22 17.20
N ALA A 105 27.22 -3.18 17.08
CA ALA A 105 27.47 -4.57 17.43
C ALA A 105 28.65 -5.16 16.64
N ASP A 106 28.65 -4.98 15.31
CA ASP A 106 29.73 -5.44 14.43
C ASP A 106 31.07 -4.77 14.77
N SER A 107 31.05 -3.47 15.10
CA SER A 107 32.26 -2.74 15.50
C SER A 107 32.82 -3.25 16.82
N VAL A 108 31.94 -3.54 17.79
CA VAL A 108 32.33 -4.10 19.09
C VAL A 108 32.85 -5.53 18.95
N GLU A 109 32.20 -6.36 18.12
CA GLU A 109 32.68 -7.71 17.79
C GLU A 109 34.09 -7.66 17.21
N ARG A 110 34.35 -6.77 16.25
CA ARG A 110 35.70 -6.57 15.68
C ARG A 110 36.72 -6.11 16.72
N ILE A 111 36.34 -5.28 17.68
CA ILE A 111 37.23 -4.84 18.76
C ILE A 111 37.50 -5.99 19.75
N ALA A 112 36.50 -6.82 20.02
CA ALA A 112 36.62 -7.99 20.89
C ALA A 112 37.47 -9.11 20.26
N ASP A 113 37.33 -9.33 18.95
CA ASP A 113 38.14 -10.28 18.17
C ASP A 113 39.51 -9.72 17.76
N ALA A 114 39.73 -8.41 17.86
CA ALA A 114 41.03 -7.80 17.65
C ALA A 114 42.00 -8.24 18.75
N LYS A 115 42.70 -9.35 18.48
CA LYS A 115 43.84 -9.81 19.28
C LYS A 115 44.84 -8.65 19.45
N PRO A 116 45.20 -8.25 20.68
CA PRO A 116 46.19 -7.21 20.90
C PRO A 116 47.53 -7.62 20.28
N GLY A 117 47.94 -6.95 19.20
CA GLY A 117 49.31 -7.07 18.64
C GLY A 117 49.48 -7.58 17.21
N ALA A 118 48.45 -7.62 16.35
CA ALA A 118 48.70 -7.77 14.91
C ALA A 118 49.14 -6.42 14.31
N PRO A 119 50.29 -6.33 13.60
CA PRO A 119 50.78 -5.06 13.06
C PRO A 119 49.78 -4.47 12.08
N ALA A 120 49.55 -3.16 12.16
CA ALA A 120 48.84 -2.42 11.13
C ALA A 120 49.52 -2.72 9.79
N ALA A 121 48.80 -3.36 8.87
CA ALA A 121 49.22 -3.40 7.48
C ALA A 121 49.28 -1.94 7.01
N GLU A 122 50.49 -1.44 6.84
CA GLU A 122 50.78 -0.14 6.26
C GLU A 122 50.05 -0.04 4.92
N PRO A 123 49.33 1.05 4.63
CA PRO A 123 48.95 1.33 3.26
C PRO A 123 50.24 1.57 2.49
N GLU A 124 50.64 0.60 1.67
CA GLU A 124 51.73 0.78 0.71
C GLU A 124 51.41 2.02 -0.13
N ALA A 125 52.14 3.09 0.17
CA ALA A 125 52.16 4.30 -0.60
C ALA A 125 52.81 3.98 -1.95
N VAL A 126 52.00 3.69 -2.97
CA VAL A 126 52.46 3.66 -4.35
C VAL A 126 52.62 5.12 -4.79
N SER A 127 53.83 5.65 -4.59
CA SER A 127 54.29 6.92 -5.14
C SER A 127 55.28 6.65 -6.28
N GLY A 128 54.93 7.07 -7.50
CA GLY A 128 55.89 7.61 -8.45
C GLY A 128 55.93 6.97 -9.85
N GLY A 129 55.25 7.59 -10.82
CA GLY A 129 55.45 7.37 -12.26
C GLY A 129 54.65 8.37 -13.09
N SER A 130 55.33 9.38 -13.62
CA SER A 130 54.86 10.61 -14.28
C SER A 130 53.78 10.52 -15.40
N PRO A 131 53.13 11.66 -15.75
CA PRO A 131 52.00 11.73 -16.67
C PRO A 131 52.45 11.82 -18.14
N ASP A 132 51.94 10.95 -19.02
CA ASP A 132 52.03 11.17 -20.47
C ASP A 132 50.75 11.83 -20.99
N VAL A 133 50.91 13.08 -21.38
CA VAL A 133 49.95 13.94 -22.04
C VAL A 133 49.80 13.47 -23.48
N ARG A 134 48.63 12.96 -23.87
CA ARG A 134 48.19 12.96 -25.28
C ARG A 134 46.70 13.24 -25.41
N THR A 135 46.37 14.52 -25.55
CA THR A 135 45.23 14.95 -26.37
C THR A 135 45.57 14.67 -27.84
N PRO A 136 44.59 14.30 -28.68
CA PRO A 136 44.07 15.35 -29.56
C PRO A 136 42.55 15.29 -29.72
N ALA A 137 41.94 16.46 -29.65
CA ALA A 137 40.71 16.77 -30.36
C ALA A 137 41.10 17.44 -31.70
N LYS A 138 40.59 16.94 -32.83
CA LYS A 138 40.34 17.77 -34.02
C LYS A 138 39.30 17.12 -34.95
N GLN A 139 38.21 17.86 -35.19
CA GLN A 139 37.21 17.68 -36.25
C GLN A 139 37.81 17.68 -37.65
N GLU A 140 37.23 16.90 -38.58
CA GLU A 140 36.82 17.28 -39.95
C GLU A 140 36.15 16.05 -40.63
N VAL A 141 34.83 16.06 -40.95
CA VAL A 141 34.16 16.47 -42.21
C VAL A 141 33.95 15.32 -43.23
N HIS A 142 32.71 15.22 -43.75
CA HIS A 142 32.22 14.49 -44.95
C HIS A 142 32.05 12.95 -44.82
N ASN A 143 31.04 12.26 -45.40
CA ASN A 143 30.21 12.56 -46.56
C ASN A 143 28.91 11.71 -46.58
N HIS A 144 27.99 12.14 -47.45
CA HIS A 144 26.76 11.52 -47.95
C HIS A 144 26.82 10.03 -48.31
N ALA A 145 25.70 9.33 -48.04
CA ALA A 145 24.90 8.61 -49.03
C ALA A 145 23.49 8.35 -48.46
#